data_AF-A0A3M4JK60-F1
#
_entry.id   AF-A0A3M4JK60-F1
#
_cell.length_a   1.000
_cell.length_b   1.000
_cell.length_c   1.000
_cell.angle_alpha   90.00
_cell.angle_beta   90.00
_cell.angle_gamma   90.00
#
_symmetry.space_group_name_H-M   'P 1'
#
loop_
_entity.id
_entity.type
_entity.pdbx_description
1 polymer ?
#
loop_
_entity_poly.entity_id
_entity_poly.type
_entity_poly.pdbx_seq_one_letter_code
_entity_poly.pdbx_strand_id
1 'polypeptide(L)'
;TFGGHTNFYVGIHHALNVGKLFRPDNPLLPNYKYVPIGYHGRASTLCTSGTPIRRPNGQTLAPGQDAPALGPCKRLDYELELGVWIGPGNAQGDAIGIDRAAEHIAGFCLLNDWSARDIQAWEYQPLGPFLSKSFATTISPWVVTAEALEPFRSPQPLRPEGDPQPLPYLSDQNDQLRGALDIELEVLLLTERMKTQGLAPHRLGLSNSLNMYWTVAQMVAHHSVNGCKLQAGDLLGTGTLSGPQAGQFGSLLEMTEGGKQSVTLPGGETRTFLENGDEVILRARCHREGQVSIGFGECRGRVTG
;
A
#
# COMPACT_ATOMS: atom_id res chain seq x y z
N THR A 1 -10.87 -3.76 -19.17
CA THR A 1 -9.44 -3.38 -19.26
C THR A 1 -9.19 -2.35 -18.18
N PHE A 2 -8.18 -2.56 -17.33
CA PHE A 2 -7.73 -1.50 -16.43
C PHE A 2 -7.15 -0.36 -17.27
N GLY A 3 -7.39 0.89 -16.88
CA GLY A 3 -6.80 2.06 -17.55
C GLY A 3 -5.30 2.11 -17.26
N GLY A 4 -4.92 2.89 -16.27
CA GLY A 4 -3.60 2.97 -15.66
C GLY A 4 -3.58 2.48 -14.22
N HIS A 5 -2.37 2.28 -13.69
CA HIS A 5 -2.13 2.05 -12.28
C HIS A 5 -1.02 2.99 -11.81
N THR A 6 -1.28 3.75 -10.76
CA THR A 6 -0.28 4.54 -10.05
C THR A 6 -0.26 4.07 -8.61
N ASN A 7 0.93 3.93 -8.01
CA ASN A 7 1.04 3.65 -6.60
C ASN A 7 1.66 4.86 -5.87
N PHE A 8 1.00 5.33 -4.83
CA PHE A 8 1.45 6.44 -4.00
C PHE A 8 2.31 5.95 -2.84
N TYR A 9 2.73 6.89 -1.99
CA TYR A 9 3.53 6.64 -0.81
C TYR A 9 3.00 7.43 0.40
N VAL A 10 1.68 7.39 0.64
CA VAL A 10 1.03 8.35 1.56
C VAL A 10 1.08 7.99 3.05
N GLY A 11 1.49 6.78 3.41
CA GLY A 11 1.63 6.33 4.80
C GLY A 11 2.94 6.82 5.44
N ILE A 12 2.88 7.82 6.33
CA ILE A 12 4.08 8.44 6.91
C ILE A 12 4.86 7.49 7.83
N HIS A 13 4.17 6.61 8.58
CA HIS A 13 4.83 5.65 9.45
C HIS A 13 5.64 4.64 8.63
N HIS A 14 5.08 4.15 7.52
CA HIS A 14 5.82 3.32 6.58
C HIS A 14 7.03 4.07 6.01
N ALA A 15 6.84 5.32 5.57
CA ALA A 15 7.91 6.16 5.06
C ALA A 15 9.06 6.37 6.05
N LEU A 16 8.73 6.58 7.34
CA LEU A 16 9.68 6.69 8.43
C LEU A 16 10.39 5.36 8.71
N ASN A 17 9.66 4.24 8.78
CA ASN A 17 10.20 2.93 9.10
C ASN A 17 11.20 2.47 8.03
N VAL A 18 10.78 2.50 6.75
CA VAL A 18 11.67 2.19 5.63
C VAL A 18 12.82 3.18 5.55
N GLY A 19 12.54 4.47 5.71
CA GLY A 19 13.53 5.53 5.76
C GLY A 19 14.65 5.24 6.77
N LYS A 20 14.32 4.82 7.99
CA LYS A 20 15.30 4.52 9.05
C LYS A 20 16.23 3.37 8.69
N LEU A 21 15.79 2.42 7.87
CA LEU A 21 16.62 1.28 7.44
C LEU A 21 17.73 1.71 6.48
N PHE A 22 17.51 2.75 5.68
CA PHE A 22 18.45 3.21 4.65
C PHE A 22 19.13 4.55 4.98
N ARG A 23 18.47 5.40 5.76
CA ARG A 23 18.87 6.77 6.14
C ARG A 23 18.44 7.03 7.59
N PRO A 24 19.09 6.40 8.58
CA PRO A 24 18.66 6.46 9.98
C PRO A 24 18.57 7.89 10.53
N ASP A 25 19.49 8.78 10.13
CA ASP A 25 19.52 10.16 10.61
C ASP A 25 18.48 11.06 9.94
N ASN A 26 18.06 10.74 8.71
CA ASN A 26 17.11 11.52 7.92
C ASN A 26 16.16 10.59 7.15
N PRO A 27 15.23 9.92 7.86
CA PRO A 27 14.42 8.84 7.30
C PRO A 27 13.46 9.33 6.20
N LEU A 28 12.88 10.52 6.38
CA LEU A 28 12.02 11.15 5.38
C LEU A 28 12.83 12.06 4.47
N LEU A 29 12.59 11.93 3.16
CA LEU A 29 13.13 12.89 2.19
C LEU A 29 12.39 14.23 2.31
N PRO A 30 13.05 15.37 2.03
CA PRO A 30 12.48 16.70 2.28
C PRO A 30 11.14 16.96 1.61
N ASN A 31 10.90 16.38 0.44
CA ASN A 31 9.68 16.57 -0.36
C ASN A 31 8.45 15.85 0.20
N TYR A 32 8.62 14.81 1.04
CA TYR A 32 7.53 13.95 1.50
C TYR A 32 6.38 14.72 2.17
N LYS A 33 6.72 15.78 2.92
CA LYS A 33 5.74 16.60 3.66
C LYS A 33 5.10 17.70 2.81
N TYR A 34 5.49 17.83 1.55
CA TYR A 34 4.96 18.84 0.62
C TYR A 34 4.21 18.23 -0.58
N VAL A 35 4.52 16.97 -0.92
CA VAL A 35 4.01 16.31 -2.11
C VAL A 35 3.57 14.89 -1.75
N PRO A 36 2.35 14.45 -2.12
CA PRO A 36 1.97 13.04 -2.06
C PRO A 36 2.70 12.30 -3.20
N ILE A 37 3.93 11.86 -2.93
CA ILE A 37 4.80 11.19 -3.89
C ILE A 37 4.14 9.89 -4.37
N GLY A 38 4.26 9.60 -5.66
CA GLY A 38 3.85 8.33 -6.26
C GLY A 38 4.66 8.02 -7.50
N TYR A 39 4.47 6.82 -8.05
CA TYR A 39 5.09 6.35 -9.28
C TYR A 39 4.08 5.55 -10.11
N HIS A 40 4.32 5.45 -11.42
CA HIS A 40 3.48 4.64 -12.29
C HIS A 40 3.73 3.15 -12.05
N GLY A 41 2.70 2.44 -11.62
CA GLY A 41 2.71 0.99 -11.46
C GLY A 41 2.45 0.26 -12.77
N ARG A 42 2.31 -1.07 -12.69
CA ARG A 42 2.10 -1.91 -13.87
C ARG A 42 0.68 -2.48 -13.93
N ALA A 43 -0.19 -1.86 -14.74
CA ALA A 43 -1.58 -2.29 -14.89
C ALA A 43 -1.74 -3.72 -15.44
N SER A 44 -0.82 -4.20 -16.29
CA SER A 44 -0.93 -5.52 -16.93
C SER A 44 -0.75 -6.70 -15.98
N THR A 45 -0.24 -6.47 -14.77
CA THR A 45 0.01 -7.49 -13.74
C THR A 45 -0.83 -7.28 -12.49
N LEU A 46 -1.87 -6.43 -12.59
CA LEU A 46 -2.98 -6.43 -11.65
C LEU A 46 -3.74 -7.76 -11.78
N CYS A 47 -3.85 -8.49 -10.68
CA CYS A 47 -4.57 -9.74 -10.60
C CYS A 47 -5.63 -9.72 -9.49
N THR A 48 -6.66 -10.53 -9.65
CA THR A 48 -7.72 -10.65 -8.63
C THR A 48 -7.27 -11.57 -7.50
N SER A 49 -7.80 -11.32 -6.30
CA SER A 49 -7.68 -12.18 -5.12
C SER A 49 -7.79 -13.68 -5.46
N GLY A 50 -6.89 -14.49 -4.89
CA GLY A 50 -6.77 -15.93 -5.12
C GLY A 50 -5.78 -16.32 -6.21
N THR A 51 -5.29 -15.37 -7.02
CA THR A 51 -4.27 -15.64 -8.03
C THR A 51 -2.94 -16.03 -7.35
N PRO A 52 -2.31 -17.17 -7.70
CA PRO A 52 -0.99 -17.53 -7.18
C PRO A 52 0.09 -16.53 -7.64
N ILE A 53 1.03 -16.23 -6.74
CA ILE A 53 2.09 -15.25 -6.96
C ILE A 53 3.40 -16.01 -7.12
N ARG A 54 3.95 -16.01 -8.33
CA ARG A 54 5.25 -16.65 -8.58
C ARG A 54 6.37 -15.75 -8.05
N ARG A 55 7.26 -16.32 -7.23
CA ARG A 55 8.49 -15.66 -6.78
C ARG A 55 9.28 -15.20 -8.02
N PRO A 56 9.58 -13.90 -8.14
CA PRO A 56 10.30 -13.40 -9.30
C PRO A 56 11.77 -13.81 -9.23
N ASN A 57 12.35 -14.09 -10.40
CA ASN A 57 13.80 -14.01 -10.58
C ASN A 57 14.17 -12.56 -10.92
N GLY A 58 15.36 -12.12 -10.51
CA GLY A 58 15.88 -10.81 -10.88
C GLY A 58 17.34 -10.65 -10.52
N GLN A 59 17.90 -9.50 -10.91
CA GLN A 59 19.26 -9.14 -10.51
C GLN A 59 19.25 -8.64 -9.07
N THR A 60 20.21 -9.11 -8.28
CA THR A 60 20.46 -8.64 -6.92
C THR A 60 21.96 -8.44 -6.72
N LEU A 61 22.33 -7.41 -5.96
CA LEU A 61 23.71 -7.22 -5.50
C LEU A 61 23.76 -7.50 -4.00
N ALA A 62 24.37 -8.61 -3.61
CA ALA A 62 24.54 -8.93 -2.20
C ALA A 62 25.62 -8.03 -1.56
N PRO A 63 25.52 -7.71 -0.25
CA PRO A 63 26.53 -6.93 0.44
C PRO A 63 27.94 -7.53 0.27
N GLY A 64 28.92 -6.68 -0.04
CA GLY A 64 30.31 -7.09 -0.24
C GLY A 64 30.60 -7.85 -1.54
N GLN A 65 29.66 -7.87 -2.48
CA GLN A 65 29.90 -8.36 -3.84
C GLN A 65 30.13 -7.19 -4.81
N ASP A 66 30.98 -7.42 -5.81
CA ASP A 66 31.31 -6.41 -6.83
C ASP A 66 30.41 -6.50 -8.08
N ALA A 67 29.73 -7.63 -8.28
CA ALA A 67 28.89 -7.89 -9.45
C ALA A 67 27.52 -8.46 -9.04
N PRO A 68 26.44 -8.08 -9.75
CA PRO A 68 25.11 -8.61 -9.46
C PRO A 68 25.00 -10.08 -9.90
N ALA A 69 24.12 -10.83 -9.23
CA ALA A 69 23.73 -12.18 -9.62
C ALA A 69 22.27 -12.22 -10.06
N LEU A 70 21.95 -13.08 -11.03
CA LEU A 70 20.58 -13.38 -11.45
C LEU A 70 20.09 -14.64 -10.72
N GLY A 71 18.94 -14.54 -10.06
CA GLY A 71 18.33 -15.68 -9.37
C GLY A 71 17.02 -15.32 -8.70
N PRO A 72 16.43 -16.27 -7.93
CA PRO A 72 15.18 -16.04 -7.23
C PRO A 72 15.33 -14.95 -6.16
N CYS A 73 14.31 -14.11 -6.04
CA CYS A 73 14.18 -13.13 -4.96
C CYS A 73 14.27 -13.82 -3.59
N LYS A 74 15.13 -13.30 -2.71
CA LYS A 74 15.36 -13.77 -1.35
C LYS A 74 14.52 -13.00 -0.32
N ARG A 75 14.09 -11.79 -0.66
CA ARG A 75 13.36 -10.87 0.24
C ARG A 75 12.00 -10.50 -0.36
N LEU A 76 11.14 -11.50 -0.53
CA LEU A 76 9.78 -11.32 -1.05
C LEU A 76 8.85 -10.86 0.07
N ASP A 77 8.04 -9.86 -0.22
CA ASP A 77 7.24 -9.14 0.77
C ASP A 77 5.86 -8.79 0.21
N TYR A 78 4.95 -8.47 1.11
CA TYR A 78 3.65 -7.87 0.80
C TYR A 78 3.66 -6.38 1.17
N GLU A 79 2.69 -5.64 0.64
CA GLU A 79 2.38 -4.28 1.09
C GLU A 79 0.88 -4.16 1.31
N LEU A 80 0.48 -3.85 2.55
CA LEU A 80 -0.92 -3.59 2.90
C LEU A 80 -1.33 -2.21 2.38
N GLU A 81 -2.20 -2.18 1.37
CA GLU A 81 -2.70 -0.95 0.77
C GLU A 81 -4.21 -0.95 0.56
N LEU A 82 -4.74 0.25 0.32
CA LEU A 82 -6.03 0.42 -0.34
C LEU A 82 -5.81 0.81 -1.80
N GLY A 83 -6.66 0.30 -2.68
CA GLY A 83 -6.81 0.76 -4.05
C GLY A 83 -7.99 1.72 -4.15
N VAL A 84 -7.81 2.83 -4.86
CA VAL A 84 -8.84 3.83 -5.16
C VAL A 84 -9.17 3.77 -6.64
N TRP A 85 -10.43 3.46 -6.95
CA TRP A 85 -10.92 3.41 -8.33
C TRP A 85 -11.40 4.78 -8.78
N ILE A 86 -10.86 5.25 -9.90
CA ILE A 86 -11.35 6.48 -10.54
C ILE A 86 -12.64 6.18 -11.30
N GLY A 87 -13.67 6.99 -11.04
CA GLY A 87 -14.94 7.04 -11.75
C GLY A 87 -14.83 7.97 -12.97
N PRO A 88 -15.58 9.08 -13.04
CA PRO A 88 -15.34 10.09 -14.06
C PRO A 88 -13.88 10.57 -14.03
N GLY A 89 -13.24 10.63 -15.19
CA GLY A 89 -11.89 11.19 -15.34
C GLY A 89 -11.91 12.71 -15.52
N ASN A 90 -10.81 13.23 -16.06
CA ASN A 90 -10.67 14.62 -16.51
C ASN A 90 -10.22 14.68 -17.97
N ALA A 91 -10.29 15.85 -18.60
CA ALA A 91 -9.67 16.06 -19.91
C ALA A 91 -8.15 16.24 -19.75
N GLN A 92 -7.40 15.89 -20.79
CA GLN A 92 -5.96 16.14 -20.82
C GLN A 92 -5.70 17.65 -20.71
N GLY A 93 -4.83 18.05 -19.78
CA GLY A 93 -4.54 19.45 -19.49
C GLY A 93 -5.38 20.07 -18.38
N ASP A 94 -6.52 19.48 -18.02
CA ASP A 94 -7.45 20.03 -17.04
C ASP A 94 -7.28 19.36 -15.68
N ALA A 95 -6.76 20.06 -14.69
CA ALA A 95 -6.57 19.53 -13.34
C ALA A 95 -7.90 19.34 -12.58
N ILE A 96 -7.96 18.31 -11.73
CA ILE A 96 -9.04 18.11 -10.77
C ILE A 96 -8.68 18.89 -9.50
N GLY A 97 -9.54 19.85 -9.12
CA GLY A 97 -9.40 20.57 -7.86
C GLY A 97 -9.65 19.63 -6.68
N ILE A 98 -8.94 19.85 -5.57
CA ILE A 98 -9.09 19.05 -4.34
C ILE A 98 -10.54 19.03 -3.82
N ASP A 99 -11.24 20.16 -3.98
CA ASP A 99 -12.65 20.36 -3.62
C ASP A 99 -13.62 19.46 -4.41
N ARG A 100 -13.24 19.07 -5.63
CA ARG A 100 -14.04 18.20 -6.52
C ARG A 100 -13.53 16.77 -6.57
N ALA A 101 -12.39 16.45 -5.95
CA ALA A 101 -11.76 15.14 -6.07
C ALA A 101 -12.68 13.98 -5.68
N ALA A 102 -13.59 14.18 -4.73
CA ALA A 102 -14.57 13.17 -4.31
C ALA A 102 -15.52 12.72 -5.44
N GLU A 103 -15.86 13.61 -6.37
CA GLU A 103 -16.73 13.32 -7.53
C GLU A 103 -16.08 12.36 -8.54
N HIS A 104 -14.76 12.22 -8.47
CA HIS A 104 -13.96 11.38 -9.35
C HIS A 104 -13.64 10.00 -8.75
N ILE A 105 -14.08 9.71 -7.52
CA ILE A 105 -13.81 8.44 -6.84
C ILE A 105 -15.03 7.52 -6.96
N ALA A 106 -14.88 6.42 -7.69
CA ALA A 106 -15.93 5.41 -7.79
C ALA A 106 -16.02 4.53 -6.53
N GLY A 107 -14.88 4.23 -5.91
CA GLY A 107 -14.84 3.38 -4.73
C GLY A 107 -13.47 2.84 -4.41
N PHE A 108 -13.43 1.86 -3.52
CA PHE A 108 -12.22 1.38 -2.87
C PHE A 108 -12.15 -0.15 -2.90
N CYS A 109 -10.94 -0.68 -2.94
CA CYS A 109 -10.66 -2.10 -2.74
C CYS A 109 -9.43 -2.27 -1.84
N LEU A 110 -9.19 -3.49 -1.34
CA LEU A 110 -7.88 -3.85 -0.81
C LEU A 110 -6.90 -4.02 -1.97
N LEU A 111 -5.64 -3.69 -1.73
CA LEU A 111 -4.54 -3.87 -2.67
C LEU A 111 -3.32 -4.46 -1.94
N ASN A 112 -2.69 -5.47 -2.54
CA ASN A 112 -1.39 -6.00 -2.12
C ASN A 112 -0.36 -5.73 -3.22
N ASP A 113 0.56 -4.80 -2.97
CA ASP A 113 1.66 -4.48 -3.89
C ASP A 113 2.89 -5.36 -3.60
N TRP A 114 2.87 -6.58 -4.14
CA TRP A 114 3.91 -7.56 -3.90
C TRP A 114 5.30 -7.02 -4.28
N SER A 115 6.27 -7.26 -3.40
CA SER A 115 7.54 -6.54 -3.46
C SER A 115 8.72 -7.47 -3.31
N ALA A 116 9.65 -7.43 -4.27
CA ALA A 116 10.93 -8.12 -4.20
C ALA A 116 12.03 -7.14 -3.74
N ARG A 117 12.26 -7.06 -2.42
CA ARG A 117 13.02 -5.96 -1.78
C ARG A 117 14.51 -5.95 -2.15
N ASP A 118 15.09 -7.11 -2.40
CA ASP A 118 16.48 -7.26 -2.83
C ASP A 118 16.68 -6.86 -4.30
N ILE A 119 15.72 -7.17 -5.17
CA ILE A 119 15.69 -6.65 -6.55
C ILE A 119 15.52 -5.13 -6.50
N GLN A 120 14.58 -4.65 -5.68
CA GLN A 120 14.27 -3.22 -5.54
C GLN A 120 15.51 -2.42 -5.14
N ALA A 121 16.22 -2.87 -4.10
CA ALA A 121 17.40 -2.18 -3.59
C ALA A 121 18.50 -2.01 -4.65
N TRP A 122 18.61 -2.95 -5.61
CA TRP A 122 19.56 -2.89 -6.71
C TRP A 122 19.09 -1.98 -7.85
N GLU A 123 17.82 -2.05 -8.24
CA GLU A 123 17.35 -1.41 -9.47
C GLU A 123 16.84 0.03 -9.29
N TYR A 124 16.38 0.42 -8.10
CA TYR A 124 15.47 1.57 -7.99
C TYR A 124 16.11 2.94 -8.21
N GLN A 125 17.44 3.03 -8.16
CA GLN A 125 18.13 4.31 -8.36
C GLN A 125 18.56 4.48 -9.81
N PRO A 126 18.26 5.63 -10.45
CA PRO A 126 17.52 6.80 -9.94
C PRO A 126 16.02 6.81 -10.29
N LEU A 127 15.51 5.78 -10.97
CA LEU A 127 14.24 5.85 -11.71
C LEU A 127 13.01 5.36 -10.92
N GLY A 128 13.20 4.90 -9.69
CA GLY A 128 12.15 4.30 -8.87
C GLY A 128 12.00 2.79 -9.08
N PRO A 129 11.09 2.15 -8.32
CA PRO A 129 10.86 0.71 -8.41
C PRO A 129 10.31 0.29 -9.79
N PHE A 130 10.73 -0.87 -10.26
CA PHE A 130 10.31 -1.41 -11.56
C PHE A 130 10.02 -2.91 -11.49
N LEU A 131 10.99 -3.80 -11.77
CA LEU A 131 10.77 -5.24 -11.80
C LEU A 131 10.49 -5.82 -10.41
N SER A 132 10.95 -5.13 -9.38
CA SER A 132 10.66 -5.45 -7.98
C SER A 132 9.20 -5.27 -7.56
N LYS A 133 8.37 -4.68 -8.42
CA LYS A 133 6.93 -4.45 -8.21
C LYS A 133 6.08 -5.02 -9.33
N SER A 134 6.52 -4.88 -10.58
CA SER A 134 5.71 -5.17 -11.75
C SER A 134 5.37 -6.66 -11.95
N PHE A 135 5.86 -7.57 -11.11
CA PHE A 135 5.63 -9.02 -11.27
C PHE A 135 4.22 -9.44 -10.82
N ALA A 136 3.63 -8.77 -9.83
CA ALA A 136 2.24 -8.98 -9.42
C ALA A 136 1.75 -7.89 -8.47
N THR A 137 0.52 -7.44 -8.65
CA THR A 137 -0.22 -6.64 -7.66
C THR A 137 -1.61 -7.25 -7.54
N THR A 138 -2.04 -7.60 -6.32
CA THR A 138 -3.35 -8.25 -6.12
C THR A 138 -4.38 -7.25 -5.61
N ILE A 139 -5.63 -7.34 -6.08
CA ILE A 139 -6.75 -6.54 -5.58
C ILE A 139 -7.89 -7.43 -5.06
N SER A 140 -8.64 -6.95 -4.04
CA SER A 140 -9.90 -7.62 -3.66
C SER A 140 -10.94 -7.49 -4.79
N PRO A 141 -11.81 -8.49 -4.97
CA PRO A 141 -12.74 -8.52 -6.11
C PRO A 141 -13.91 -7.54 -5.97
N TRP A 142 -14.20 -7.08 -4.75
CA TRP A 142 -15.30 -6.16 -4.48
C TRP A 142 -14.79 -4.72 -4.42
N VAL A 143 -15.44 -3.85 -5.19
CA VAL A 143 -15.29 -2.40 -5.10
C VAL A 143 -16.36 -1.89 -4.14
N VAL A 144 -15.94 -1.39 -2.98
CA VAL A 144 -16.83 -0.72 -2.02
C VAL A 144 -16.98 0.73 -2.46
N THR A 145 -18.18 1.09 -2.89
CA THR A 145 -18.50 2.41 -3.43
C THR A 145 -18.20 3.54 -2.43
N ALA A 146 -17.80 4.72 -2.92
CA ALA A 146 -17.53 5.87 -2.06
C ALA A 146 -18.73 6.28 -1.21
N GLU A 147 -19.95 6.15 -1.75
CA GLU A 147 -21.22 6.44 -1.09
C GLU A 147 -21.49 5.49 0.09
N ALA A 148 -21.17 4.20 -0.07
CA ALA A 148 -21.29 3.22 1.02
C ALA A 148 -20.36 3.55 2.20
N LEU A 149 -19.21 4.17 1.92
CA LEU A 149 -18.23 4.56 2.95
C LEU A 149 -18.51 5.91 3.60
N GLU A 150 -19.52 6.65 3.13
CA GLU A 150 -19.88 7.97 3.67
C GLU A 150 -20.08 7.97 5.19
N PRO A 151 -20.76 6.99 5.81
CA PRO A 151 -20.93 6.94 7.26
C PRO A 151 -19.63 6.70 8.03
N PHE A 152 -18.52 6.36 7.37
CA PHE A 152 -17.23 6.06 7.98
C PHE A 152 -16.17 7.13 7.71
N ARG A 153 -16.57 8.26 7.11
CA ARG A 153 -15.71 9.45 7.04
C ARG A 153 -15.34 9.97 8.42
N SER A 154 -14.13 10.49 8.53
CA SER A 154 -13.55 11.07 9.74
C SER A 154 -12.81 12.36 9.38
N PRO A 155 -12.62 13.28 10.33
CA PRO A 155 -11.58 14.31 10.20
C PRO A 155 -10.24 13.67 9.87
N GLN A 156 -9.51 14.29 8.95
CA GLN A 156 -8.14 13.91 8.66
C GLN A 156 -7.29 14.13 9.93
N PRO A 157 -6.48 13.14 10.36
CA PRO A 157 -5.61 13.34 11.49
C PRO A 157 -4.68 14.54 11.28
N LEU A 158 -4.55 15.34 12.33
CA LEU A 158 -3.74 16.55 12.30
C LEU A 158 -2.29 16.20 12.00
N ARG A 159 -1.65 17.01 11.15
CA ARG A 159 -0.21 16.92 10.93
C ARG A 159 0.50 17.15 12.29
N PRO A 160 1.60 16.43 12.58
CA PRO A 160 2.40 16.66 13.78
C PRO A 160 2.80 18.12 13.95
N GLU A 161 2.97 18.55 15.21
CA GLU A 161 3.46 19.90 15.50
C GLU A 161 4.80 20.17 14.79
N GLY A 162 4.89 21.33 14.13
CA GLY A 162 6.06 21.73 13.34
C GLY A 162 6.08 21.23 11.89
N ASP A 163 5.16 20.36 11.48
CA ASP A 163 5.02 19.98 10.08
C ASP A 163 4.49 21.15 9.23
N PRO A 164 4.95 21.29 7.97
CA PRO A 164 4.50 22.35 7.09
C PRO A 164 3.05 22.13 6.69
N GLN A 165 2.34 23.23 6.46
CA GLN A 165 1.06 23.19 5.76
C GLN A 165 1.28 22.91 4.28
N PRO A 166 0.43 22.08 3.65
CA PRO A 166 0.49 21.86 2.22
C PRO A 166 0.16 23.14 1.44
N LEU A 167 0.63 23.22 0.19
CA LEU A 167 0.31 24.34 -0.70
C LEU A 167 -1.21 24.42 -0.95
N PRO A 168 -1.75 25.61 -1.32
CA PRO A 168 -3.20 25.82 -1.42
C PRO A 168 -3.96 24.81 -2.29
N TYR A 169 -3.36 24.31 -3.38
CA TYR A 169 -4.02 23.32 -4.25
C TYR A 169 -4.24 21.94 -3.60
N LEU A 170 -3.57 21.69 -2.46
CA LEU A 170 -3.72 20.48 -1.63
C LEU A 170 -4.34 20.80 -0.26
N SER A 171 -4.90 21.98 -0.08
CA SER A 171 -5.50 22.42 1.19
C SER A 171 -6.97 22.78 0.96
N ASP A 172 -7.86 21.98 1.52
CA ASP A 172 -9.30 22.21 1.49
C ASP A 172 -9.92 21.90 2.85
N GLN A 173 -10.80 22.78 3.32
CA GLN A 173 -11.37 22.67 4.66
C GLN A 173 -12.31 21.45 4.78
N ASN A 174 -13.08 21.15 3.74
CA ASN A 174 -13.99 20.00 3.77
C ASN A 174 -13.21 18.68 3.74
N ASP A 175 -12.13 18.61 2.95
CA ASP A 175 -11.19 17.49 2.97
C ASP A 175 -10.54 17.32 4.36
N GLN A 176 -10.14 18.40 5.03
CA GLN A 176 -9.60 18.25 6.40
C GLN A 176 -10.66 17.77 7.41
N LEU A 177 -11.92 18.15 7.24
CA LEU A 177 -13.01 17.75 8.15
C LEU A 177 -13.55 16.33 7.89
N ARG A 178 -13.45 15.81 6.65
CA ARG A 178 -14.16 14.59 6.22
C ARG A 178 -13.39 13.71 5.20
N GLY A 179 -12.16 14.07 4.86
CA GLY A 179 -11.37 13.42 3.81
C GLY A 179 -10.78 12.08 4.20
N ALA A 180 -10.63 11.81 5.50
CA ALA A 180 -10.22 10.51 6.01
C ALA A 180 -11.38 9.51 6.03
N LEU A 181 -11.02 8.24 5.90
CA LEU A 181 -11.92 7.10 6.09
C LEU A 181 -11.40 6.25 7.24
N ASP A 182 -12.30 5.86 8.14
CA ASP A 182 -11.98 4.93 9.23
C ASP A 182 -12.23 3.49 8.75
N ILE A 183 -11.15 2.88 8.26
CA ILE A 183 -11.14 1.51 7.72
C ILE A 183 -10.06 0.76 8.47
N GLU A 184 -10.45 -0.22 9.29
CA GLU A 184 -9.52 -1.15 9.91
C GLU A 184 -8.94 -2.07 8.84
N LEU A 185 -7.62 -2.25 8.88
CA LEU A 185 -6.86 -2.98 7.87
C LEU A 185 -6.06 -4.12 8.54
N GLU A 186 -6.36 -5.36 8.20
CA GLU A 186 -5.76 -6.54 8.81
C GLU A 186 -4.89 -7.31 7.80
N VAL A 187 -3.71 -7.75 8.25
CA VAL A 187 -2.84 -8.67 7.52
C VAL A 187 -2.76 -10.00 8.24
N LEU A 188 -3.05 -11.08 7.52
CA LEU A 188 -2.92 -12.44 7.98
C LEU A 188 -1.91 -13.22 7.12
N LEU A 189 -1.20 -14.15 7.74
CA LEU A 189 -0.32 -15.11 7.10
C LEU A 189 -0.74 -16.54 7.44
N LEU A 190 -0.79 -17.39 6.42
CA LEU A 190 -1.07 -18.81 6.58
C LEU A 190 0.00 -19.64 5.86
N THR A 191 0.82 -20.35 6.64
CA THR A 191 1.86 -21.25 6.10
C THR A 191 1.30 -22.63 5.77
N GLU A 192 2.05 -23.42 5.01
CA GLU A 192 1.69 -24.83 4.75
C GLU A 192 1.64 -25.66 6.03
N ARG A 193 2.57 -25.46 6.95
CA ARG A 193 2.57 -26.19 8.23
C ARG A 193 1.38 -25.80 9.10
N MET A 194 1.00 -24.53 9.14
CA MET A 194 -0.21 -24.11 9.83
C MET A 194 -1.44 -24.79 9.22
N LYS A 195 -1.54 -24.87 7.88
CA LYS A 195 -2.61 -25.61 7.19
C LYS A 195 -2.64 -27.08 7.57
N THR A 196 -1.50 -27.78 7.53
CA THR A 196 -1.46 -29.23 7.86
C THR A 196 -1.77 -29.52 9.32
N GLN A 197 -1.48 -28.57 10.22
CA GLN A 197 -1.80 -28.67 11.64
C GLN A 197 -3.23 -28.19 11.98
N GLY A 198 -4.01 -27.71 11.00
CA GLY A 198 -5.35 -27.17 11.23
C GLY A 198 -5.36 -25.84 12.01
N LEU A 199 -4.26 -25.09 11.98
CA LEU A 199 -4.14 -23.78 12.61
C LEU A 199 -4.77 -22.69 11.74
N ALA A 200 -5.44 -21.73 12.36
CA ALA A 200 -6.00 -20.57 11.68
C ALA A 200 -4.89 -19.62 11.17
N PRO A 201 -5.15 -18.79 10.13
CA PRO A 201 -4.23 -17.74 9.71
C PRO A 201 -3.80 -16.86 10.89
N HIS A 202 -2.51 -16.53 10.95
CA HIS A 202 -1.92 -15.73 12.02
C HIS A 202 -1.95 -14.26 11.63
N ARG A 203 -2.44 -13.41 12.52
CA ARG A 203 -2.45 -11.96 12.31
C ARG A 203 -1.06 -11.38 12.51
N LEU A 204 -0.48 -10.88 11.41
CA LEU A 204 0.78 -10.16 11.42
C LEU A 204 0.60 -8.70 11.85
N GLY A 205 -0.50 -8.08 11.44
CA GLY A 205 -0.75 -6.67 11.75
C GLY A 205 -2.21 -6.26 11.69
N LEU A 206 -2.55 -5.23 12.47
CA LEU A 206 -3.83 -4.52 12.47
C LEU A 206 -3.57 -3.02 12.43
N SER A 207 -3.71 -2.45 11.25
CA SER A 207 -3.54 -1.01 10.95
C SER A 207 -4.90 -0.37 10.69
N ASN A 208 -4.88 0.88 10.24
CA ASN A 208 -6.07 1.62 9.83
C ASN A 208 -5.69 2.66 8.76
N SER A 209 -6.60 2.96 7.82
CA SER A 209 -6.41 4.04 6.82
C SER A 209 -6.30 5.44 7.44
N LEU A 210 -6.72 5.63 8.68
CA LEU A 210 -6.46 6.86 9.43
C LEU A 210 -4.95 7.16 9.61
N ASN A 211 -4.07 6.19 9.37
CA ASN A 211 -2.61 6.43 9.38
C ASN A 211 -2.07 7.09 8.09
N MET A 212 -2.93 7.35 7.09
CA MET A 212 -2.55 8.09 5.89
C MET A 212 -2.24 9.55 6.24
N TYR A 213 -1.10 10.06 5.78
CA TYR A 213 -0.69 11.45 5.97
C TYR A 213 -1.23 12.39 4.89
N TRP A 214 -1.48 11.83 3.69
CA TRP A 214 -2.14 12.52 2.58
C TRP A 214 -3.50 11.87 2.32
N THR A 215 -4.53 12.69 2.13
CA THR A 215 -5.89 12.22 1.81
C THR A 215 -5.98 11.72 0.38
N VAL A 216 -7.05 10.97 0.09
CA VAL A 216 -7.34 10.53 -1.28
C VAL A 216 -7.64 11.71 -2.20
N ALA A 217 -8.28 12.76 -1.69
CA ALA A 217 -8.52 13.98 -2.45
C ALA A 217 -7.19 14.64 -2.86
N GLN A 218 -6.21 14.71 -1.94
CA GLN A 218 -4.87 15.20 -2.22
C GLN A 218 -4.13 14.33 -3.25
N MET A 219 -4.30 13.00 -3.21
CA MET A 219 -3.74 12.10 -4.24
C MET A 219 -4.29 12.44 -5.63
N VAL A 220 -5.61 12.55 -5.79
CA VAL A 220 -6.27 12.86 -7.07
C VAL A 220 -5.90 14.25 -7.58
N ALA A 221 -5.94 15.26 -6.71
CA ALA A 221 -5.58 16.63 -7.06
C ALA A 221 -4.12 16.72 -7.50
N HIS A 222 -3.19 16.10 -6.75
CA HIS A 222 -1.78 16.10 -7.13
C HIS A 222 -1.52 15.36 -8.43
N HIS A 223 -2.15 14.21 -8.64
CA HIS A 223 -1.91 13.39 -9.83
C HIS A 223 -2.28 14.13 -11.12
N SER A 224 -3.32 14.97 -11.07
CA SER A 224 -3.84 15.70 -12.23
C SER A 224 -3.34 17.14 -12.34
N VAL A 225 -2.62 17.68 -11.36
CA VAL A 225 -2.23 19.11 -11.30
C VAL A 225 -1.38 19.55 -12.49
N ASN A 226 -0.62 18.64 -13.10
CA ASN A 226 0.20 18.91 -14.29
C ASN A 226 -0.57 18.72 -15.61
N GLY A 227 -1.89 18.47 -15.55
CA GLY A 227 -2.72 18.15 -16.70
C GLY A 227 -2.75 16.66 -17.07
N CYS A 228 -2.21 15.76 -16.23
CA CYS A 228 -2.36 14.32 -16.43
C CYS A 228 -3.84 13.95 -16.51
N LYS A 229 -4.19 13.17 -17.54
CA LYS A 229 -5.53 12.64 -17.73
C LYS A 229 -5.72 11.39 -16.88
N LEU A 230 -6.60 11.47 -15.90
CA LEU A 230 -7.23 10.31 -15.27
C LEU A 230 -8.44 9.87 -16.08
N GLN A 231 -8.74 8.58 -16.06
CA GLN A 231 -9.87 7.98 -16.77
C GLN A 231 -10.58 6.94 -15.90
N ALA A 232 -11.82 6.64 -16.27
CA ALA A 232 -12.60 5.62 -15.59
C ALA A 232 -11.89 4.26 -15.60
N GLY A 233 -11.78 3.66 -14.41
CA GLY A 233 -11.08 2.39 -14.23
C GLY A 233 -9.56 2.51 -14.08
N ASP A 234 -9.02 3.72 -13.90
CA ASP A 234 -7.68 3.88 -13.32
C ASP A 234 -7.68 3.48 -11.85
N LEU A 235 -6.58 2.90 -11.39
CA LEU A 235 -6.37 2.45 -10.02
C LEU A 235 -5.22 3.19 -9.35
N LEU A 236 -5.52 3.90 -8.25
CA LEU A 236 -4.51 4.55 -7.42
C LEU A 236 -4.28 3.73 -6.15
N GLY A 237 -3.10 3.11 -5.99
CA GLY A 237 -2.68 2.51 -4.73
C GLY A 237 -2.27 3.60 -3.73
N THR A 238 -2.58 3.42 -2.45
CA THR A 238 -2.22 4.40 -1.41
C THR A 238 -0.73 4.41 -1.09
N GLY A 239 0.00 3.36 -1.44
CA GLY A 239 1.22 3.00 -0.74
C GLY A 239 0.91 2.30 0.58
N THR A 240 1.93 1.65 1.14
CA THR A 240 1.79 0.83 2.34
C THR A 240 1.25 1.63 3.54
N LEU A 241 0.22 1.08 4.20
CA LEU A 241 -0.49 1.71 5.31
C LEU A 241 -0.11 1.11 6.66
N SER A 242 0.95 1.66 7.26
CA SER A 242 1.41 1.29 8.60
C SER A 242 0.93 2.26 9.67
N GLY A 243 0.66 1.74 10.87
CA GLY A 243 0.48 2.54 12.09
C GLY A 243 1.77 2.77 12.87
N PRO A 244 1.73 3.59 13.93
CA PRO A 244 2.91 3.94 14.73
C PRO A 244 3.40 2.82 15.66
N GLN A 245 2.56 1.84 16.00
CA GLN A 245 2.87 0.84 17.01
C GLN A 245 3.30 -0.51 16.40
N ALA A 246 4.07 -1.28 17.17
CA ALA A 246 4.36 -2.67 16.84
C ALA A 246 3.03 -3.45 16.68
N GLY A 247 2.94 -4.28 15.64
CA GLY A 247 1.71 -4.97 15.27
C GLY A 247 0.76 -4.14 14.40
N GLN A 248 1.16 -2.95 13.94
CA GLN A 248 0.38 -2.14 12.98
C GLN A 248 1.11 -1.93 11.64
N PHE A 249 2.22 -2.63 11.41
CA PHE A 249 3.01 -2.45 10.20
C PHE A 249 2.35 -3.09 8.98
N GLY A 250 2.54 -2.47 7.82
CA GLY A 250 1.95 -2.91 6.56
C GLY A 250 2.86 -3.77 5.68
N SER A 251 4.05 -4.18 6.16
CA SER A 251 4.98 -5.03 5.43
C SER A 251 5.87 -5.86 6.37
N LEU A 252 6.41 -7.00 5.91
CA LEU A 252 7.42 -7.74 6.67
C LEU A 252 8.73 -6.95 6.76
N LEU A 253 9.06 -6.15 5.74
CA LEU A 253 10.24 -5.29 5.76
C LEU A 253 10.29 -4.42 7.02
N GLU A 254 9.15 -3.85 7.42
CA GLU A 254 9.02 -3.05 8.63
C GLU A 254 9.03 -3.91 9.89
N MET A 255 8.20 -4.98 9.93
CA MET A 255 8.09 -5.87 11.10
C MET A 255 9.40 -6.52 11.52
N THR A 256 10.29 -6.73 10.57
CA THR A 256 11.53 -7.50 10.75
C THR A 256 12.76 -6.61 10.77
N GLU A 257 12.58 -5.29 10.74
CA GLU A 257 13.65 -4.28 10.65
C GLU A 257 14.63 -4.56 9.51
N GLY A 258 14.11 -4.86 8.32
CA GLY A 258 14.94 -5.24 7.18
C GLY A 258 15.42 -6.69 7.21
N GLY A 259 14.79 -7.56 7.99
CA GLY A 259 15.18 -8.96 8.19
C GLY A 259 16.20 -9.18 9.32
N LYS A 260 16.46 -8.16 10.16
CA LYS A 260 17.33 -8.26 11.35
C LYS A 260 16.66 -9.02 12.49
N GLN A 261 15.34 -8.99 12.55
CA GLN A 261 14.53 -9.70 13.53
C GLN A 261 13.54 -10.63 12.81
N SER A 262 13.05 -11.65 13.49
CA SER A 262 12.07 -12.58 12.92
C SER A 262 10.73 -12.51 13.65
N VAL A 263 9.64 -12.67 12.91
CA VAL A 263 8.30 -12.89 13.47
C VAL A 263 8.13 -14.38 13.78
N THR A 264 7.68 -14.72 14.99
CA THR A 264 7.34 -16.10 15.37
C THR A 264 5.87 -16.39 15.10
N LEU A 265 5.59 -17.47 14.36
CA LEU A 265 4.27 -17.91 13.99
C LEU A 265 3.75 -19.03 14.91
N PRO A 266 2.43 -19.27 14.96
CA PRO A 266 1.87 -20.45 15.59
C PRO A 266 2.52 -21.73 15.06
N GLY A 267 2.87 -22.67 15.97
CA GLY A 267 3.59 -23.89 15.61
C GLY A 267 5.13 -23.74 15.58
N GLY A 268 5.66 -22.56 15.88
CA GLY A 268 7.09 -22.31 16.09
C GLY A 268 7.89 -22.00 14.82
N GLU A 269 7.24 -21.88 13.66
CA GLU A 269 7.88 -21.33 12.47
C GLU A 269 8.26 -19.86 12.68
N THR A 270 9.27 -19.39 11.96
CA THR A 270 9.62 -17.97 11.94
C THR A 270 9.66 -17.45 10.51
N ARG A 271 9.47 -16.14 10.35
CA ARG A 271 9.61 -15.43 9.07
C ARG A 271 10.38 -14.14 9.23
N THR A 272 11.23 -13.85 8.26
CA THR A 272 11.79 -12.51 7.99
C THR A 272 11.21 -11.93 6.70
N PHE A 273 11.02 -12.78 5.70
CA PHE A 273 10.33 -12.51 4.44
C PHE A 273 9.47 -13.71 4.06
N LEU A 274 8.64 -13.59 3.04
CA LEU A 274 7.74 -14.65 2.61
C LEU A 274 8.51 -15.83 2.02
N GLU A 275 8.11 -17.04 2.40
CA GLU A 275 8.61 -18.30 1.87
C GLU A 275 7.63 -18.87 0.83
N ASN A 276 8.07 -19.87 0.07
CA ASN A 276 7.19 -20.56 -0.88
C ASN A 276 6.12 -21.35 -0.12
N GLY A 277 4.87 -21.28 -0.59
CA GLY A 277 3.71 -21.89 0.06
C GLY A 277 2.98 -20.96 1.03
N ASP A 278 3.60 -19.88 1.50
CA ASP A 278 2.95 -18.88 2.33
C ASP A 278 1.79 -18.21 1.59
N GLU A 279 0.65 -18.04 2.27
CA GLU A 279 -0.51 -17.31 1.77
C GLU A 279 -0.72 -16.05 2.61
N VAL A 280 -0.64 -14.89 1.95
CA VAL A 280 -0.98 -13.59 2.56
C VAL A 280 -2.44 -13.31 2.30
N ILE A 281 -3.16 -12.88 3.33
CA ILE A 281 -4.59 -12.52 3.26
C ILE A 281 -4.74 -11.13 3.88
N LEU A 282 -5.13 -10.16 3.07
CA LEU A 282 -5.53 -8.83 3.56
C LEU A 282 -7.04 -8.79 3.75
N ARG A 283 -7.48 -8.11 4.81
CA ARG A 283 -8.89 -7.83 5.13
C ARG A 283 -9.06 -6.37 5.50
N ALA A 284 -10.25 -5.85 5.22
CA ALA A 284 -10.63 -4.51 5.64
C ALA A 284 -12.08 -4.49 6.11
N ARG A 285 -12.34 -3.69 7.13
CA ARG A 285 -13.67 -3.53 7.68
C ARG A 285 -13.86 -2.14 8.30
N CYS A 286 -15.03 -1.57 8.05
CA CYS A 286 -15.47 -0.33 8.67
C CYS A 286 -16.44 -0.66 9.81
N HIS A 287 -16.30 0.07 10.92
CA HIS A 287 -17.15 -0.04 12.09
C HIS A 287 -17.47 1.34 12.64
N ARG A 288 -18.74 1.58 12.97
CA ARG A 288 -19.19 2.77 13.69
C ARG A 288 -20.46 2.43 14.44
N GLU A 289 -20.57 2.88 15.68
CA GLU A 289 -21.77 2.67 16.47
C GLU A 289 -23.01 3.21 15.74
N GLY A 290 -24.08 2.42 15.70
CA GLY A 290 -25.31 2.76 14.98
C GLY A 290 -25.26 2.62 13.45
N GLN A 291 -24.13 2.20 12.86
CA GLN A 291 -23.99 1.94 11.43
C GLN A 291 -23.78 0.44 11.16
N VAL A 292 -24.26 -0.05 10.02
CA VAL A 292 -24.00 -1.43 9.58
C VAL A 292 -22.53 -1.55 9.18
N SER A 293 -21.82 -2.54 9.71
CA SER A 293 -20.41 -2.77 9.35
C SER A 293 -20.27 -3.14 7.86
N ILE A 294 -19.27 -2.54 7.20
CA ILE A 294 -18.96 -2.79 5.79
C ILE A 294 -17.61 -3.47 5.69
N GLY A 295 -17.56 -4.65 5.05
CA GLY A 295 -16.34 -5.39 4.77
C GLY A 295 -15.98 -5.36 3.28
N PHE A 296 -14.69 -5.51 2.98
CA PHE A 296 -14.14 -5.47 1.62
C PHE A 296 -13.96 -6.87 0.99
N GLY A 297 -14.36 -7.92 1.71
CA GLY A 297 -13.95 -9.28 1.40
C GLY A 297 -12.46 -9.46 1.70
N GLU A 298 -11.75 -10.22 0.85
CA GLU A 298 -10.34 -10.53 1.05
C GLU A 298 -9.52 -10.27 -0.22
N CYS A 299 -8.30 -9.78 -0.03
CA CYS A 299 -7.24 -9.77 -1.03
C CYS A 299 -6.18 -10.79 -0.62
N ARG A 300 -6.20 -11.98 -1.24
CA ARG A 300 -5.30 -13.09 -0.90
C ARG A 300 -4.44 -13.53 -2.07
N GLY A 301 -3.24 -14.03 -1.78
CA GLY A 301 -2.35 -14.64 -2.77
C GLY A 301 -1.37 -15.59 -2.10
N ARG A 302 -1.14 -16.73 -2.74
CA ARG A 302 -0.19 -17.76 -2.28
C ARG A 302 1.10 -17.67 -3.08
N VAL A 303 2.23 -17.61 -2.39
CA VAL A 303 3.57 -17.60 -3.00
C VAL A 303 3.90 -18.97 -3.57
N THR A 304 4.39 -19.00 -4.81
CA THR A 304 4.76 -20.21 -5.56
C THR A 304 6.11 -20.03 -6.25
N GLY A 305 6.76 -21.13 -6.63
CA GLY A 305 8.01 -21.12 -7.38
C GLY A 305 9.21 -21.36 -6.49
#